data_AF-A0A922WYX6-F1
#
_entry.id   AF-A0A922WYX6-F1
#
_cell.length_a   1.000
_cell.length_b   1.000
_cell.length_c   1.000
_cell.angle_alpha   90.00
_cell.angle_beta   90.00
_cell.angle_gamma   90.00
#
_symmetry.space_group_name_H-M   'P 1'
#
loop_
_entity.id
_entity.type
_entity.pdbx_description
1 polymer ?
#
loop_
_entity_poly.entity_id
_entity_poly.type
_entity_poly.pdbx_seq_one_letter_code
_entity_poly.pdbx_strand_id
1 'polypeptide(L)'
;MGKVFKGIGIGLSEEVLRELDAFATSKGVSRAEAIRASIAVGLPLLNLGIALNAERALTILEHTQLALSLLVERQYPEDVNELIDMALRNVREYHA
;
A
#
# COMPACT_ATOMS: atom_id res chain seq x y z
N MET A 1 17.67 21.76 8.73
CA MET A 1 18.13 21.17 10.02
C MET A 1 18.24 19.68 9.82
N GLY A 2 19.44 19.09 9.91
CA GLY A 2 19.62 17.64 9.67
C GLY A 2 18.94 16.81 10.76
N LYS A 3 18.25 15.73 10.38
CA LYS A 3 17.69 14.77 11.36
C LYS A 3 18.85 14.05 12.05
N VAL A 4 18.85 14.05 13.39
CA VAL A 4 19.79 13.27 14.19
C VAL A 4 19.26 11.83 14.31
N PHE A 5 19.97 10.88 13.72
CA PHE A 5 19.60 9.46 13.80
C PHE A 5 20.32 8.77 14.96
N LYS A 6 19.59 7.92 15.70
CA LYS A 6 20.18 7.00 16.68
C LYS A 6 20.17 5.59 16.09
N GLY A 7 21.36 4.97 16.00
CA GLY A 7 21.50 3.61 15.49
C GLY A 7 21.10 2.59 16.55
N ILE A 8 20.41 1.53 16.11
CA ILE A 8 20.13 0.32 16.89
C ILE A 8 20.60 -0.89 16.09
N GLY A 9 21.14 -1.91 16.76
CA GLY A 9 21.47 -3.19 16.13
C GLY A 9 20.25 -4.09 16.10
N ILE A 10 19.90 -4.63 14.92
CA ILE A 10 18.83 -5.63 14.77
C ILE A 10 19.35 -6.82 13.97
N GLY A 11 18.93 -8.02 14.34
CA GLY A 11 19.12 -9.23 13.54
C GLY A 11 17.97 -9.39 12.56
N LEU A 12 18.29 -9.70 11.30
CA LEU A 12 17.32 -10.01 10.24
C LEU A 12 17.70 -11.35 9.61
N SER A 13 16.71 -12.10 9.11
CA SER A 13 17.00 -13.28 8.30
C SER A 13 17.62 -12.87 6.96
N GLU A 14 18.35 -13.80 6.33
CA GLU A 14 18.94 -13.56 5.00
C GLU A 14 17.89 -13.22 3.94
N GLU A 15 16.72 -13.86 4.01
CA GLU A 15 15.60 -13.62 3.10
C GLU A 15 15.09 -12.18 3.20
N VAL A 16 14.82 -11.70 4.42
CA VAL A 16 14.36 -10.31 4.64
C VAL A 16 15.44 -9.32 4.21
N LEU A 17 16.71 -9.63 4.45
CA LEU A 17 17.81 -8.77 4.03
C LEU A 17 17.87 -8.65 2.50
N ARG A 18 17.68 -9.75 1.77
CA ARG A 18 17.65 -9.79 0.31
C ARG A 18 16.47 -9.00 -0.25
N GLU A 19 15.28 -9.14 0.31
CA GLU A 19 14.09 -8.38 -0.10
C GLU A 19 14.27 -6.88 0.14
N LEU A 20 14.83 -6.51 1.29
CA LEU A 20 15.12 -5.13 1.64
C LEU A 20 16.13 -4.50 0.67
N ASP A 21 17.17 -5.24 0.27
CA ASP A 21 18.15 -4.79 -0.72
C ASP A 21 17.55 -4.60 -2.11
N ALA A 22 16.69 -5.53 -2.53
CA ALA A 22 15.95 -5.42 -3.78
C ALA A 22 15.05 -4.17 -3.78
N PHE A 23 14.31 -3.96 -2.68
CA PHE A 23 13.47 -2.78 -2.51
C PHE A 23 14.28 -1.48 -2.54
N ALA A 24 15.36 -1.41 -1.75
CA ALA A 24 16.23 -0.23 -1.68
C ALA A 24 16.81 0.12 -3.05
N THR A 25 17.26 -0.89 -3.80
CA THR A 25 17.76 -0.74 -5.18
C THR A 25 16.66 -0.21 -6.11
N SER A 26 15.46 -0.81 -6.07
CA SER A 26 14.33 -0.39 -6.91
C SER A 26 13.86 1.05 -6.68
N LYS A 27 14.07 1.57 -5.47
CA LYS A 27 13.69 2.93 -5.06
C LYS A 27 14.85 3.92 -5.07
N GLY A 28 16.08 3.47 -5.39
CA GLY A 28 17.27 4.32 -5.40
C GLY A 28 17.64 4.87 -4.02
N VAL A 29 17.31 4.16 -2.95
CA VAL A 29 17.57 4.58 -1.56
C VAL A 29 18.55 3.65 -0.86
N SER A 30 19.14 4.12 0.24
CA SER A 30 19.99 3.26 1.08
C SER A 30 19.16 2.19 1.81
N ARG A 31 19.77 1.05 2.13
CA ARG A 31 19.18 0.02 2.99
C ARG A 31 18.64 0.60 4.31
N ALA A 32 19.40 1.51 4.92
CA ALA A 32 19.01 2.15 6.18
C ALA A 32 17.77 3.04 6.02
N GLU A 33 17.61 3.70 4.87
CA GLU A 33 16.42 4.49 4.55
C GLU A 33 15.22 3.59 4.31
N ALA A 34 15.40 2.49 3.58
CA ALA A 34 14.36 1.48 3.40
C ALA A 34 13.85 0.93 4.74
N ILE A 35 14.74 0.57 5.68
CA ILE A 35 14.36 0.12 7.02
C ILE A 35 13.56 1.19 7.76
N ARG A 36 14.03 2.44 7.74
CA ARG A 36 13.33 3.56 8.39
C ARG A 36 11.93 3.76 7.80
N ALA A 37 11.79 3.71 6.48
CA ALA A 37 10.51 3.82 5.80
C ALA A 37 9.57 2.68 6.21
N SER A 38 10.06 1.43 6.22
CA SER A 38 9.28 0.27 6.66
C SER A 38 8.80 0.39 8.11
N ILE A 39 9.65 0.88 9.03
CA ILE A 39 9.27 1.12 10.42
C ILE A 39 8.26 2.26 10.52
N ALA A 40 8.47 3.36 9.78
CA ALA A 40 7.59 4.51 9.78
C ALA A 40 6.18 4.20 9.29
N VAL A 41 6.03 3.23 8.38
CA VAL A 41 4.72 2.73 7.90
C VAL A 41 4.18 1.63 8.81
N GLY A 42 5.01 0.67 9.19
CA GLY A 42 4.60 -0.52 9.94
C GLY A 42 4.18 -0.21 11.37
N LEU A 43 4.91 0.65 12.08
CA LEU A 43 4.64 0.92 13.49
C LEU A 43 3.27 1.58 13.72
N PRO A 44 2.83 2.61 12.95
CA PRO A 44 1.47 3.12 13.03
C PRO A 44 0.38 2.08 12.79
N LEU A 45 0.56 1.19 11.80
CA LEU A 45 -0.42 0.13 11.50
C LEU A 45 -0.52 -0.86 12.66
N LEU A 46 0.62 -1.28 13.21
CA LEU A 46 0.67 -2.17 14.37
C LEU A 46 0.02 -1.53 15.61
N ASN A 47 0.20 -0.22 15.83
CA ASN A 47 -0.44 0.51 16.92
C ASN A 47 -1.98 0.56 16.79
N LEU A 48 -2.50 0.53 15.56
CA LEU A 48 -3.93 0.43 15.30
C LEU A 48 -4.46 -1.01 15.44
N GLY A 49 -3.61 -1.97 15.82
CA GLY A 49 -3.95 -3.40 15.86
C GLY A 49 -4.09 -4.02 14.47
N ILE A 50 -3.65 -3.31 13.42
CA ILE A 50 -3.75 -3.76 12.03
C ILE A 50 -2.55 -4.65 11.73
N ALA A 51 -2.74 -5.96 11.87
CA ALA A 51 -1.89 -6.94 11.21
C ALA A 51 -2.40 -7.12 9.77
N LEU A 52 -1.73 -6.46 8.82
CA LEU A 52 -2.21 -6.37 7.45
C LEU A 52 -1.94 -7.70 6.72
N ASN A 53 -2.96 -8.55 6.64
CA ASN A 53 -2.95 -9.66 5.69
C ASN A 53 -3.30 -9.08 4.31
N ALA A 54 -2.29 -8.86 3.48
CA ALA A 54 -2.43 -8.21 2.18
C ALA A 54 -3.42 -8.96 1.26
N GLU A 55 -3.36 -10.29 1.24
CA GLU A 55 -4.28 -11.13 0.45
C GLU A 55 -5.73 -10.92 0.89
N ARG A 56 -5.98 -10.96 2.20
CA ARG A 56 -7.32 -10.74 2.75
C ARG A 56 -7.81 -9.31 2.52
N ALA A 57 -6.94 -8.31 2.66
CA ALA A 57 -7.29 -6.93 2.39
C ALA A 57 -7.65 -6.71 0.91
N LEU A 58 -6.83 -7.23 -0.01
CA LEU A 58 -7.10 -7.20 -1.45
C LEU A 58 -8.40 -7.91 -1.78
N THR A 59 -8.64 -9.07 -1.17
CA THR A 59 -9.88 -9.85 -1.40
C THR A 59 -11.12 -9.07 -0.98
N ILE A 60 -11.08 -8.37 0.17
CA ILE A 60 -12.19 -7.54 0.64
C ILE A 60 -12.41 -6.37 -0.31
N LEU A 61 -11.34 -5.70 -0.74
CA LEU A 61 -11.44 -4.58 -1.68
C LEU A 61 -12.07 -5.03 -3.01
N GLU A 62 -11.57 -6.12 -3.58
CA GLU A 62 -12.05 -6.66 -4.85
C GLU A 62 -13.50 -7.12 -4.74
N HIS A 63 -13.84 -7.84 -3.67
CA HIS A 63 -15.22 -8.28 -3.43
C HIS A 63 -16.18 -7.09 -3.32
N THR A 64 -15.78 -6.03 -2.61
CA THR A 64 -16.60 -4.83 -2.44
C THR A 64 -16.78 -4.09 -3.77
N GLN A 65 -15.71 -3.96 -4.56
CA GLN A 65 -15.76 -3.39 -5.91
C GLN A 65 -16.72 -4.19 -6.80
N LEU A 66 -16.57 -5.52 -6.85
CA LEU A 66 -17.42 -6.38 -7.68
C LEU A 66 -18.89 -6.32 -7.25
N ALA A 67 -19.16 -6.37 -5.95
CA ALA A 67 -20.52 -6.27 -5.42
C ALA A 67 -21.16 -4.92 -5.78
N LEU A 68 -20.39 -3.82 -5.68
CA LEU A 68 -20.86 -2.50 -6.05
C LEU A 68 -21.12 -2.40 -7.56
N SER A 69 -20.22 -2.91 -8.40
CA SER A 69 -20.39 -2.93 -9.86
C SER A 69 -21.65 -3.69 -10.27
N LEU A 70 -21.92 -4.85 -9.66
CA LEU A 70 -23.15 -5.61 -9.91
C LEU A 70 -24.42 -4.85 -9.49
N LEU A 71 -24.37 -4.08 -8.40
CA LEU A 71 -25.49 -3.25 -7.97
C LEU A 71 -25.75 -2.09 -8.94
N VAL A 72 -24.69 -1.40 -9.35
CA VAL A 72 -24.77 -0.30 -10.32
C VAL A 72 -25.24 -0.80 -11.67
N GLU A 73 -24.70 -1.91 -12.18
CA GLU A 73 -25.13 -2.52 -13.44
C GLU A 73 -26.61 -2.91 -13.41
N ARG A 74 -27.11 -3.37 -12.24
CA ARG A 74 -28.52 -3.72 -12.10
C ARG A 74 -29.45 -2.51 -12.02
N GLN A 75 -29.00 -1.37 -11.50
CA GLN A 75 -29.83 -0.17 -11.32
C GLN A 75 -29.67 0.88 -12.43
N TYR A 76 -28.48 0.98 -13.01
CA TYR A 76 -28.04 1.99 -13.98
C TYR A 76 -27.09 1.35 -15.01
N PRO A 77 -27.55 0.37 -15.81
CA PRO A 77 -26.70 -0.40 -16.72
C PRO A 77 -25.97 0.47 -17.76
N GLU A 78 -26.57 1.58 -18.17
CA GLU A 78 -25.99 2.48 -19.18
C GLU A 78 -24.83 3.33 -18.64
N ASP A 79 -24.78 3.57 -17.33
CA ASP A 79 -23.84 4.51 -16.69
C ASP A 79 -22.59 3.81 -16.11
N VAL A 80 -22.56 2.47 -16.11
CA VAL A 80 -21.52 1.65 -15.45
C VAL A 80 -20.12 2.03 -15.91
N ASN A 81 -19.91 2.11 -17.23
CA ASN A 81 -18.60 2.39 -17.80
C ASN A 81 -18.14 3.82 -17.52
N GLU A 82 -19.07 4.78 -17.56
CA GLU A 82 -18.77 6.18 -17.31
C GLU A 82 -18.36 6.43 -15.84
N LEU A 83 -18.99 5.73 -14.89
CA LEU A 83 -18.65 5.81 -13.46
C LEU A 83 -17.24 5.30 -13.16
N ILE A 84 -16.81 4.20 -13.80
CA ILE A 84 -15.44 3.68 -13.66
C ILE A 84 -14.44 4.69 -14.24
N ASP A 85 -14.74 5.25 -15.41
CA ASP A 85 -13.87 6.25 -16.05
C ASP A 85 -13.76 7.53 -15.21
N MET A 86 -14.86 7.97 -14.58
CA MET A 86 -14.85 9.10 -13.62
C MET A 86 -14.00 8.80 -12.39
N ALA A 87 -14.11 7.60 -11.81
CA ALA A 87 -13.30 7.20 -10.66
C ALA A 87 -11.80 7.18 -10.99
N LEU A 88 -11.44 6.63 -12.16
CA LEU A 88 -10.05 6.62 -12.64
C LEU A 88 -9.50 8.02 -12.89
N ARG A 89 -10.31 8.94 -13.44
CA ARG A 89 -9.94 10.35 -13.60
C ARG A 89 -9.67 11.01 -12.24
N ASN A 90 -10.59 10.85 -11.28
CA ASN A 90 -10.44 11.45 -9.95
C ASN A 90 -9.20 10.94 -9.21
N VAL A 91 -8.90 9.64 -9.28
CA VAL A 91 -7.69 9.09 -8.64
C VAL A 91 -6.43 9.71 -9.24
N ARG A 92 -6.36 9.88 -10.57
CA ARG A 92 -5.22 10.51 -11.24
C ARG A 92 -5.08 11.99 -10.91
N GLU A 93 -6.20 12.67 -10.66
CA GLU A 93 -6.22 14.12 -10.45
C GLU A 93 -5.94 14.52 -8.99
N TYR A 94 -6.37 13.70 -8.01
CA TYR A 94 -6.31 14.05 -6.58
C TYR A 94 -5.37 13.17 -5.73
N HIS A 95 -4.91 12.03 -6.24
CA HIS A 95 -4.10 11.07 -5.47
C HIS A 95 -2.77 10.66 -6.15
N ALA A 96 -2.35 11.40 -7.19
CA ALA A 96 -1.07 11.23 -7.87
C ALA A 96 0.08 12.01 -7.20
#